data_AF-A0A2E6APH1-F1
#
_entry.id   AF-A0A2E6APH1-F1
#
_cell.length_a   1.000
_cell.length_b   1.000
_cell.length_c   1.000
_cell.angle_alpha   90.00
_cell.angle_beta   90.00
_cell.angle_gamma   90.00
#
_symmetry.space_group_name_H-M   'P 1'
#
loop_
_entity.id
_entity.type
_entity.pdbx_description
1 polymer ?
#
loop_
_entity_poly.entity_id
_entity_poly.type
_entity_poly.pdbx_seq_one_letter_code
_entity_poly.pdbx_strand_id
1 'polypeptide(L)'
;MSTTETESNANTDGYTPREIAVNDLDGKTLEEAFADSMVEVEDGQLVAGTVVKVDREEALLDIGFKSEGVIPRRELSLRNDVAVDELVSVGDQIQALVIQKEDKDGRLILSKKRAQYEKAWGDIQKVKDNDGMVKGLVIEVVKGGLIVDIGLRGFLPASLVELRRVRDLQPYMGMEIEAKIIELDKNRNNVVLSRRSWLEETQKEQREEFLDLLKPGERRKGVISSVVNFGAFVDLGGMDGLIHVSELSWKHVSHPSDVVTIGDEVDVEVLEVDLDRERISLSLKATQQDPWQEFADTHRVGELVYGRVTKLVPFGSFIQVGDNIEGLVHISEMSNHHVDLPEQVVTPGEELWVKIIDVDLEKRRISLSVKQAAEGGIVAEEYQEHFGEQNYDTEGNYIGPAIELDPEAAADLEEAWSAYEKSEQERLAAESEADLEI
;
A
#
# COMPACT_ATOMS: atom_id res chain seq x y z
N MET A 1 -45.36 -112.93 -21.40
CA MET A 1 -45.03 -113.43 -20.04
C MET A 1 -43.66 -112.93 -19.70
N SER A 2 -43.45 -112.65 -18.41
CA SER A 2 -42.16 -112.36 -17.74
C SER A 2 -41.71 -110.90 -17.67
N THR A 3 -41.98 -110.29 -16.50
CA THR A 3 -41.00 -109.93 -15.44
C THR A 3 -39.51 -110.06 -15.85
N THR A 4 -38.54 -109.21 -15.50
CA THR A 4 -38.20 -108.63 -14.19
C THR A 4 -36.97 -107.71 -14.36
N GLU A 5 -36.85 -106.69 -13.51
CA GLU A 5 -35.63 -106.29 -12.77
C GLU A 5 -34.45 -105.54 -13.45
N THR A 6 -34.06 -104.45 -12.74
CA THR A 6 -32.73 -104.12 -12.18
C THR A 6 -32.22 -102.72 -12.54
N GLU A 7 -31.97 -101.96 -11.49
CA GLU A 7 -31.21 -100.71 -11.44
C GLU A 7 -29.76 -100.89 -11.96
N SER A 8 -29.20 -99.88 -12.61
CA SER A 8 -27.97 -99.16 -12.19
C SER A 8 -27.22 -98.49 -13.36
N ASN A 9 -26.93 -97.20 -13.15
CA ASN A 9 -25.81 -96.39 -13.62
C ASN A 9 -25.53 -96.11 -15.12
N ALA A 10 -25.87 -94.86 -15.49
CA ALA A 10 -25.01 -93.82 -16.07
C ALA A 10 -24.05 -94.16 -17.23
N ASN A 11 -24.36 -93.69 -18.46
CA ASN A 11 -23.61 -92.57 -19.08
C ASN A 11 -24.30 -91.99 -20.35
N THR A 12 -24.36 -90.65 -20.40
CA THR A 12 -24.30 -89.72 -21.55
C THR A 12 -25.05 -89.99 -22.87
N ASP A 13 -26.06 -89.16 -23.14
CA ASP A 13 -26.00 -88.29 -24.33
C ASP A 13 -26.67 -86.93 -24.06
N GLY A 14 -25.99 -85.86 -24.46
CA GLY A 14 -26.17 -84.51 -23.96
C GLY A 14 -27.34 -83.74 -24.56
N TYR A 15 -28.40 -83.54 -23.78
CA TYR A 15 -29.37 -82.47 -23.99
C TYR A 15 -29.67 -81.77 -22.66
N THR A 16 -28.95 -80.69 -22.38
CA THR A 16 -29.34 -79.72 -21.34
C THR A 16 -30.28 -78.69 -21.97
N PRO A 17 -31.56 -78.63 -21.57
CA PRO A 17 -32.40 -77.49 -21.92
C PRO A 17 -31.74 -76.24 -21.36
N ARG A 18 -31.64 -75.18 -22.15
CA ARG A 18 -31.27 -73.86 -21.60
C ARG A 18 -32.39 -73.45 -20.66
N GLU A 19 -32.08 -73.23 -19.39
CA GLU A 19 -32.97 -72.56 -18.45
C GLU A 19 -33.27 -71.16 -19.02
N ILE A 20 -34.46 -71.00 -19.58
CA ILE A 20 -35.00 -69.69 -19.94
C ILE A 20 -35.85 -69.27 -18.75
N ALA A 21 -35.46 -68.13 -18.17
CA ALA A 21 -36.03 -67.45 -17.02
C ALA A 21 -35.74 -68.10 -15.66
N VAL A 22 -34.59 -67.72 -15.10
CA VAL A 22 -34.46 -67.57 -13.64
C VAL A 22 -35.53 -66.55 -13.25
N ASN A 23 -36.48 -66.97 -12.43
CA ASN A 23 -37.50 -66.10 -11.88
C ASN A 23 -36.82 -65.25 -10.78
N ASP A 24 -36.25 -64.12 -11.18
CA ASP A 24 -35.49 -63.17 -10.34
C ASP A 24 -36.37 -62.38 -9.35
N LEU A 25 -37.62 -62.80 -9.14
CA LEU A 25 -38.53 -62.22 -8.18
C LEU A 25 -38.59 -63.11 -6.95
N ASP A 26 -37.80 -62.74 -5.93
CA ASP A 26 -37.80 -63.27 -4.55
C ASP A 26 -39.20 -63.16 -3.89
N GLY A 27 -40.18 -63.93 -4.36
CA GLY A 27 -41.51 -64.07 -3.75
C GLY A 27 -42.37 -62.81 -3.67
N LYS A 28 -41.91 -61.66 -4.16
CA LYS A 28 -42.70 -60.41 -4.22
C LYS A 28 -43.74 -60.52 -5.33
N THR A 29 -44.96 -60.06 -5.03
CA THR A 29 -45.97 -59.90 -6.09
C THR A 29 -45.45 -58.91 -7.13
N LEU A 30 -45.84 -59.09 -8.41
CA LEU A 30 -45.44 -58.18 -9.49
C LEU A 30 -45.77 -56.72 -9.13
N GLU A 31 -46.88 -56.51 -8.41
CA GLU A 31 -47.32 -55.20 -7.91
C GLU A 31 -46.36 -54.58 -6.88
N GLU A 32 -45.81 -55.36 -5.95
CA GLU A 32 -44.84 -54.88 -4.95
C GLU A 32 -43.46 -54.61 -5.54
N ALA A 33 -43.02 -55.42 -6.52
CA ALA A 33 -41.77 -55.18 -7.25
C ALA A 33 -41.88 -53.92 -8.14
N PHE A 34 -43.05 -53.69 -8.74
CA PHE A 34 -43.34 -52.44 -9.45
C PHE A 34 -43.38 -51.24 -8.49
N ALA A 35 -43.98 -51.39 -7.31
CA ALA A 35 -44.03 -50.32 -6.30
C ALA A 35 -42.66 -49.93 -5.75
N ASP A 36 -41.77 -50.89 -5.48
CA ASP A 36 -40.38 -50.63 -5.05
C ASP A 36 -39.54 -49.94 -6.14
N SER A 37 -39.86 -50.16 -7.41
CA SER A 37 -39.17 -49.52 -8.55
C SER A 37 -39.70 -48.13 -8.89
N MET A 38 -40.88 -47.75 -8.38
CA MET A 38 -41.44 -46.41 -8.59
C MET A 38 -40.75 -45.42 -7.65
N VAL A 39 -40.05 -44.45 -8.24
CA VAL A 39 -39.45 -43.36 -7.47
C VAL A 39 -40.57 -42.46 -6.96
N GLU A 40 -40.72 -42.30 -5.64
CA GLU A 40 -41.57 -41.22 -5.10
C GLU A 40 -40.84 -39.90 -5.24
N VAL A 41 -41.50 -38.90 -5.84
CA VAL A 41 -40.91 -37.60 -6.13
C VAL A 41 -41.61 -36.51 -5.33
N GLU A 42 -40.84 -35.72 -4.58
CA GLU A 42 -41.28 -34.57 -3.80
C GLU A 42 -41.02 -33.21 -4.48
N ASP A 43 -41.84 -32.20 -4.18
CA ASP A 43 -41.61 -30.84 -4.69
C ASP A 43 -40.33 -30.31 -4.06
N GLY A 44 -39.40 -29.82 -4.89
CA GLY A 44 -38.06 -29.43 -4.46
C GLY A 44 -37.06 -30.58 -4.35
N GLN A 45 -37.40 -31.80 -4.76
CA GLN A 45 -36.44 -32.90 -4.83
C GLN A 45 -35.58 -32.82 -6.09
N LEU A 46 -34.29 -33.11 -5.95
CA LEU A 46 -33.36 -33.26 -7.06
C LEU A 46 -33.47 -34.68 -7.62
N VAL A 47 -33.89 -34.79 -8.88
CA VAL A 47 -34.10 -36.05 -9.60
C VAL A 47 -33.13 -36.17 -10.76
N ALA A 48 -32.63 -37.38 -11.02
CA ALA A 48 -31.88 -37.70 -12.20
C ALA A 48 -32.80 -38.38 -13.21
N GLY A 49 -32.75 -37.96 -14.46
CA GLY A 49 -33.52 -38.59 -15.52
C GLY A 49 -32.78 -38.59 -16.85
N THR A 50 -33.29 -39.37 -17.80
CA THR A 50 -32.74 -39.50 -19.15
C THR A 50 -33.59 -38.72 -20.13
N VAL A 51 -32.95 -37.94 -21.00
CA VAL A 51 -33.66 -37.17 -22.03
C VAL A 51 -34.23 -38.11 -23.07
N VAL A 52 -35.54 -38.27 -23.09
CA VAL A 52 -36.25 -39.10 -24.08
C VAL A 52 -36.47 -38.34 -25.37
N LYS A 53 -36.71 -37.03 -25.27
CA LYS A 53 -36.98 -36.18 -26.42
C LYS A 53 -36.57 -34.74 -26.15
N VAL A 54 -36.01 -34.10 -27.16
CA VAL A 54 -35.72 -32.66 -27.15
C VAL A 54 -36.56 -32.00 -28.23
N ASP A 55 -37.44 -31.09 -27.83
CA ASP A 55 -38.14 -30.19 -28.74
C ASP A 55 -37.52 -28.77 -28.64
N ARG A 56 -37.91 -27.87 -29.56
CA ARG A 56 -37.33 -26.51 -29.62
C ARG A 56 -37.66 -25.64 -28.40
N GLU A 57 -38.76 -25.94 -27.71
CA GLU A 57 -39.27 -25.14 -26.59
C GLU A 57 -39.19 -25.88 -25.23
N GLU A 58 -39.09 -27.21 -25.25
CA GLU A 58 -39.10 -28.04 -24.06
C GLU A 58 -38.28 -29.33 -24.26
N ALA A 59 -37.69 -29.85 -23.18
CA ALA A 59 -37.06 -31.16 -23.16
C ALA A 59 -37.85 -32.11 -22.25
N LEU A 60 -38.12 -33.32 -22.73
CA LEU A 60 -38.78 -34.39 -22.00
C LEU A 60 -37.72 -35.28 -21.34
N LEU A 61 -37.85 -35.43 -20.03
CA LEU A 61 -36.96 -36.20 -19.19
C LEU A 61 -37.74 -37.34 -18.53
N ASP A 62 -37.31 -38.57 -18.76
CA ASP A 62 -37.81 -39.71 -18.02
C ASP A 62 -37.05 -39.83 -16.69
N ILE A 63 -37.76 -39.61 -15.59
CA ILE A 63 -37.23 -39.69 -14.23
C ILE A 63 -37.70 -40.97 -13.49
N GLY A 64 -38.33 -41.92 -14.20
CA GLY A 64 -38.88 -43.12 -13.59
C GLY A 64 -40.13 -42.87 -12.72
N PHE A 65 -40.86 -41.79 -13.00
CA PHE A 65 -42.13 -41.45 -12.35
C PHE A 65 -43.34 -41.82 -13.22
N LYS A 66 -44.56 -41.69 -12.67
CA LYS A 66 -45.83 -41.94 -13.37
C LYS A 66 -46.00 -41.11 -14.66
N SER A 67 -45.30 -39.99 -14.79
CA SER A 67 -45.31 -39.11 -15.95
C SER A 67 -43.91 -38.58 -16.27
N GLU A 68 -43.67 -38.27 -17.54
CA GLU A 68 -42.42 -37.65 -17.99
C GLU A 68 -42.31 -36.21 -17.47
N GLY A 69 -41.09 -35.81 -17.10
CA GLY A 69 -40.77 -34.45 -16.68
C GLY A 69 -40.50 -33.54 -17.86
N VAL A 70 -41.09 -32.35 -17.85
CA VAL A 70 -40.88 -31.31 -18.85
C VAL A 70 -39.92 -30.27 -18.28
N ILE A 71 -38.82 -30.00 -19.00
CA ILE A 71 -37.92 -28.87 -18.73
C ILE A 71 -38.15 -27.80 -19.80
N PRO A 72 -38.80 -26.67 -19.47
CA PRO A 72 -38.93 -25.56 -20.42
C PRO A 72 -37.58 -24.99 -20.81
N ARG A 73 -37.45 -24.42 -22.03
CA ARG A 73 -36.22 -23.77 -22.51
C ARG A 73 -35.64 -22.74 -21.53
N ARG A 74 -36.50 -22.02 -20.80
CA ARG A 74 -36.10 -21.02 -19.80
C ARG A 74 -35.37 -21.61 -18.59
N GLU A 75 -35.56 -22.90 -18.34
CA GLU A 75 -35.01 -23.63 -17.19
C GLU A 75 -33.87 -24.59 -17.59
N LEU A 76 -33.49 -24.63 -18.87
CA LEU A 76 -32.42 -25.46 -19.42
C LEU A 76 -31.00 -24.87 -19.21
N SER A 77 -30.86 -23.54 -19.14
CA SER A 77 -29.55 -22.89 -18.98
C SER A 77 -29.61 -21.57 -18.21
N LEU A 78 -28.46 -21.18 -17.67
CA LEU A 78 -28.20 -19.87 -17.06
C LEU A 78 -28.07 -18.76 -18.11
N ARG A 79 -27.66 -19.11 -19.34
CA ARG A 79 -27.46 -18.21 -20.48
C ARG A 79 -28.64 -18.33 -21.46
N ASN A 80 -29.21 -17.19 -21.87
CA ASN A 80 -30.49 -17.14 -22.62
C ASN A 80 -30.35 -17.41 -24.13
N ASP A 81 -29.13 -17.56 -24.61
CA ASP A 81 -28.72 -17.41 -26.02
C ASP A 81 -28.21 -18.70 -26.68
N VAL A 82 -28.12 -19.81 -25.94
CA VAL A 82 -27.71 -21.11 -26.51
C VAL A 82 -28.94 -21.91 -26.95
N ALA A 83 -28.87 -22.55 -28.11
CA ALA A 83 -29.93 -23.43 -28.61
C ALA A 83 -30.04 -24.70 -27.74
N VAL A 84 -31.27 -25.22 -27.57
CA VAL A 84 -31.53 -26.40 -26.71
C VAL A 84 -30.78 -27.62 -27.24
N ASP A 85 -30.71 -27.77 -28.56
CA ASP A 85 -30.03 -28.88 -29.24
C ASP A 85 -28.50 -28.93 -29.02
N GLU A 86 -27.88 -27.81 -28.62
CA GLU A 86 -26.44 -27.76 -28.32
C GLU A 86 -26.14 -28.04 -26.83
N LEU A 87 -27.16 -27.99 -25.97
CA LEU A 87 -27.03 -28.15 -24.51
C LEU A 87 -27.40 -29.54 -24.02
N VAL A 88 -28.29 -30.24 -24.74
CA VAL A 88 -28.85 -31.54 -24.34
C VAL A 88 -29.10 -32.40 -25.57
N SER A 89 -28.60 -33.63 -25.56
CA SER A 89 -28.87 -34.65 -26.58
C SER A 89 -29.87 -35.68 -26.07
N VAL A 90 -30.60 -36.31 -26.99
CA VAL A 90 -31.47 -37.46 -26.66
C VAL A 90 -30.60 -38.58 -26.11
N GLY A 91 -30.94 -39.08 -24.92
CA GLY A 91 -30.19 -40.08 -24.17
C GLY A 91 -29.28 -39.53 -23.07
N ASP A 92 -29.10 -38.21 -22.97
CA ASP A 92 -28.29 -37.62 -21.90
C ASP A 92 -28.95 -37.79 -20.53
N GLN A 93 -28.14 -38.11 -19.53
CA GLN A 93 -28.57 -38.08 -18.13
C GLN A 93 -28.42 -36.68 -17.55
N ILE A 94 -29.53 -36.11 -17.10
CA ILE A 94 -29.60 -34.75 -16.55
C ILE A 94 -30.18 -34.81 -15.15
N GLN A 95 -29.62 -34.02 -14.25
CA GLN A 95 -30.19 -33.78 -12.94
C GLN A 95 -31.00 -32.48 -12.95
N ALA A 96 -32.25 -32.56 -12.51
CA ALA A 96 -33.17 -31.44 -12.49
C ALA A 96 -33.94 -31.39 -11.16
N LEU A 97 -34.32 -30.19 -10.74
CA LEU A 97 -35.13 -29.97 -9.54
C LEU A 97 -36.61 -29.98 -9.92
N VAL A 98 -37.44 -30.68 -9.13
CA VAL A 98 -38.89 -30.69 -9.31
C VAL A 98 -39.47 -29.38 -8.78
N ILE A 99 -40.04 -28.56 -9.66
CA ILE A 99 -40.69 -27.30 -9.26
C ILE A 99 -42.15 -27.56 -8.90
N GLN A 100 -42.83 -28.36 -9.72
CA GLN A 100 -44.26 -28.60 -9.59
C GLN A 100 -44.57 -30.03 -10.05
N LYS A 101 -45.21 -30.80 -9.16
CA LYS A 101 -45.62 -32.20 -9.44
C LYS A 101 -46.69 -32.35 -10.51
N GLU A 102 -47.66 -31.44 -10.56
CA GLU A 102 -48.79 -31.52 -11.49
C GLU A 102 -49.17 -30.12 -11.98
N ASP A 103 -48.87 -29.83 -13.25
CA ASP A 103 -49.56 -28.76 -13.98
C ASP A 103 -50.95 -29.25 -14.44
N LYS A 104 -51.73 -28.40 -15.10
CA LYS A 104 -53.10 -28.68 -15.58
C LYS A 104 -53.21 -29.91 -16.48
N ASP A 105 -52.10 -30.37 -17.04
CA ASP A 105 -51.98 -31.55 -17.92
C ASP A 105 -51.37 -32.78 -17.22
N GLY A 106 -51.16 -32.76 -15.89
CA GLY A 106 -50.59 -33.88 -15.12
C GLY A 106 -49.10 -34.14 -15.38
N ARG A 107 -48.40 -33.13 -15.90
CA ARG A 107 -46.96 -33.18 -16.20
C ARG A 107 -46.13 -32.57 -15.07
N LEU A 108 -44.96 -33.15 -14.84
CA LEU A 108 -43.95 -32.66 -13.89
C LEU A 108 -43.13 -31.54 -14.52
N ILE A 109 -43.02 -30.39 -13.86
CA ILE A 109 -42.14 -29.30 -14.32
C ILE A 109 -40.81 -29.39 -13.59
N LEU A 110 -39.75 -29.56 -14.37
CA LEU A 110 -38.39 -29.72 -13.90
C LEU A 110 -37.53 -28.51 -14.28
N SER A 111 -36.50 -28.20 -13.48
CA SER A 111 -35.51 -27.16 -13.79
C SER A 111 -34.07 -27.65 -13.64
N LYS A 112 -33.33 -27.61 -14.75
CA LYS A 112 -31.89 -27.85 -14.78
C LYS A 112 -31.13 -26.67 -14.18
N LYS A 113 -31.60 -25.44 -14.43
CA LYS A 113 -31.03 -24.20 -13.91
C LYS A 113 -31.00 -24.18 -12.38
N ARG A 114 -32.10 -24.52 -11.71
CA ARG A 114 -32.17 -24.57 -10.24
C ARG A 114 -31.32 -25.69 -9.65
N ALA A 115 -31.27 -26.85 -10.29
CA ALA A 115 -30.39 -27.95 -9.85
C ALA A 115 -28.90 -27.58 -9.93
N GLN A 116 -28.47 -26.85 -10.97
CA GLN A 116 -27.10 -26.33 -11.06
C GLN A 116 -26.77 -25.35 -9.94
N TYR A 117 -27.71 -24.46 -9.58
CA TYR A 117 -27.51 -23.51 -8.48
C TYR A 117 -27.33 -24.20 -7.13
N GLU A 118 -28.13 -25.22 -6.83
CA GLU A 118 -28.05 -25.92 -5.54
C GLU A 118 -26.77 -26.75 -5.41
N LYS A 119 -26.31 -27.35 -6.52
CA LYS A 119 -25.00 -28.00 -6.58
C LYS A 119 -23.86 -27.00 -6.39
N ALA A 120 -23.86 -25.91 -7.16
CA ALA A 120 -22.85 -24.86 -7.04
C ALA A 120 -22.81 -24.29 -5.61
N TRP A 121 -23.96 -24.15 -4.96
CA TRP A 121 -24.04 -23.77 -3.54
C TRP A 121 -23.39 -24.80 -2.63
N GLY A 122 -23.70 -26.08 -2.81
CA GLY A 122 -23.08 -27.18 -2.06
C GLY A 122 -21.57 -27.24 -2.23
N ASP A 123 -21.07 -26.99 -3.44
CA ASP A 123 -19.64 -26.95 -3.74
C ASP A 123 -18.96 -25.73 -3.10
N ILE A 124 -19.58 -24.55 -3.20
CA ILE A 124 -19.09 -23.30 -2.60
C ILE A 124 -19.07 -23.39 -1.06
N GLN A 125 -20.04 -24.05 -0.44
CA GLN A 125 -20.05 -24.30 1.01
C GLN A 125 -18.86 -25.17 1.43
N LYS A 126 -18.60 -26.26 0.70
CA LYS A 126 -17.43 -27.13 0.95
C LYS A 126 -16.11 -26.38 0.74
N VAL A 127 -16.03 -25.52 -0.28
CA VAL A 127 -14.84 -24.71 -0.55
C VAL A 127 -14.63 -23.71 0.59
N LYS A 128 -15.68 -23.06 1.10
CA LYS A 128 -15.58 -22.17 2.26
C LYS A 128 -15.07 -22.90 3.51
N ASP A 129 -15.60 -24.08 3.81
CA ASP A 129 -15.21 -24.84 5.00
C ASP A 129 -13.74 -25.30 4.92
N ASN A 130 -13.22 -25.52 3.71
CA ASN A 130 -11.82 -25.86 3.45
C ASN A 130 -10.92 -24.63 3.24
N ASP A 131 -11.45 -23.41 3.43
CA ASP A 131 -10.72 -22.17 3.17
C ASP A 131 -10.17 -22.06 1.73
N GLY A 132 -10.83 -22.74 0.79
CA GLY A 132 -10.38 -22.88 -0.58
C GLY A 132 -10.65 -21.66 -1.45
N MET A 133 -9.89 -21.55 -2.54
CA MET A 133 -10.00 -20.46 -3.51
C MET A 133 -10.98 -20.82 -4.63
N VAL A 134 -11.77 -19.85 -5.08
CA VAL A 134 -12.63 -19.99 -6.26
C VAL A 134 -12.13 -19.11 -7.40
N LYS A 135 -12.19 -19.65 -8.61
CA LYS A 135 -11.93 -18.94 -9.86
C LYS A 135 -13.26 -18.51 -10.45
N GLY A 136 -13.36 -17.27 -10.89
CA GLY A 136 -14.57 -16.81 -11.57
C GLY A 136 -14.35 -15.68 -12.55
N LEU A 137 -15.24 -15.62 -13.55
CA LEU A 137 -15.18 -14.65 -14.65
C LEU A 137 -15.92 -13.37 -14.25
N VAL A 138 -15.30 -12.20 -14.43
CA VAL A 138 -16.00 -10.92 -14.21
C VAL A 138 -17.05 -10.69 -15.30
N ILE A 139 -18.32 -10.69 -14.91
CA ILE A 139 -19.46 -10.42 -15.81
C ILE A 139 -19.70 -8.92 -15.96
N GLU A 140 -19.71 -8.19 -14.84
CA GLU A 140 -20.19 -6.80 -14.79
C GLU A 140 -19.43 -5.97 -13.74
N VAL A 141 -19.16 -4.71 -14.06
CA VAL A 141 -18.62 -3.72 -13.12
C VAL A 141 -19.75 -2.84 -12.60
N VAL A 142 -19.89 -2.74 -11.28
CA VAL A 142 -20.81 -1.83 -10.60
C VAL A 142 -20.02 -0.75 -9.85
N LYS A 143 -20.67 0.37 -9.49
CA LYS A 143 -20.02 1.52 -8.81
C LYS A 143 -19.29 1.17 -7.51
N GLY A 144 -19.57 0.02 -6.89
CA GLY A 144 -18.95 -0.42 -5.63
C GLY A 144 -18.07 -1.67 -5.75
N GLY A 145 -17.95 -2.31 -6.92
CA GLY A 145 -17.26 -3.60 -7.04
C GLY A 145 -17.47 -4.31 -8.38
N LEU A 146 -17.00 -5.55 -8.44
CA LEU A 146 -17.09 -6.45 -9.60
C LEU A 146 -18.08 -7.58 -9.30
N ILE A 147 -18.92 -7.92 -10.27
CA ILE A 147 -19.76 -9.11 -10.24
C ILE A 147 -19.01 -10.22 -10.97
N VAL A 148 -18.71 -11.30 -10.24
CA VAL A 148 -17.91 -12.44 -10.69
C VAL A 148 -18.79 -13.68 -10.76
N ASP A 149 -18.67 -14.46 -11.83
CA ASP A 149 -19.33 -15.75 -11.99
C ASP A 149 -18.41 -16.87 -11.51
N ILE A 150 -18.74 -17.48 -10.37
CA ILE A 150 -18.06 -18.67 -9.83
C ILE A 150 -18.97 -19.91 -9.90
N GLY A 151 -20.01 -19.88 -10.74
CA GLY A 151 -21.16 -20.80 -10.69
C GLY A 151 -22.34 -20.24 -9.88
N LEU A 152 -22.06 -19.25 -9.02
CA LEU A 152 -23.02 -18.33 -8.41
C LEU A 152 -22.56 -16.90 -8.66
N ARG A 153 -23.46 -15.93 -8.45
CA ARG A 153 -23.10 -14.50 -8.55
C ARG A 153 -22.30 -14.09 -7.31
N GLY A 154 -21.01 -13.90 -7.51
CA GLY A 154 -20.09 -13.34 -6.52
C GLY A 154 -20.04 -11.81 -6.62
N PHE A 155 -20.01 -11.12 -5.49
CA PHE A 155 -19.71 -9.70 -5.39
C PHE A 155 -18.31 -9.51 -4.80
N LEU A 156 -17.43 -8.88 -5.56
CA LEU A 156 -16.07 -8.54 -5.15
C LEU A 156 -16.01 -7.02 -4.94
N PRO A 157 -15.95 -6.51 -3.70
CA PRO A 157 -15.86 -5.08 -3.43
C PRO A 157 -14.60 -4.46 -4.06
N ALA A 158 -14.70 -3.23 -4.59
CA ALA A 158 -13.58 -2.53 -5.22
C ALA A 158 -12.35 -2.40 -4.29
N SER A 159 -12.58 -2.25 -2.99
CA SER A 159 -11.52 -2.16 -1.97
C SER A 159 -10.80 -3.49 -1.67
N LEU A 160 -11.34 -4.62 -2.14
CA LEU A 160 -10.82 -5.97 -1.89
C LEU A 160 -10.28 -6.63 -3.17
N VAL A 161 -10.18 -5.87 -4.28
CA VAL A 161 -9.61 -6.33 -5.56
C VAL A 161 -8.08 -6.27 -5.52
N GLU A 162 -7.50 -5.19 -5.01
CA GLU A 162 -6.05 -4.97 -4.95
C GLU A 162 -5.64 -4.18 -3.71
N LEU A 163 -4.35 -4.27 -3.34
CA LEU A 163 -3.72 -3.54 -2.23
C LEU A 163 -3.70 -2.02 -2.46
N ARG A 164 -3.66 -1.57 -3.73
CA ARG A 164 -3.74 -0.15 -4.10
C ARG A 164 -5.16 0.19 -4.56
N ARG A 165 -5.60 1.43 -4.27
CA ARG A 165 -6.87 1.95 -4.79
C ARG A 165 -6.77 2.16 -6.30
N VAL A 166 -7.29 1.19 -7.06
CA VAL A 166 -7.45 1.30 -8.50
C VAL A 166 -8.62 2.25 -8.79
N ARG A 167 -8.37 3.31 -9.57
CA ARG A 167 -9.41 4.27 -9.98
C ARG A 167 -10.28 3.71 -11.11
N ASP A 168 -9.74 2.75 -11.87
CA ASP A 168 -10.39 2.16 -13.03
C ASP A 168 -10.54 0.64 -12.87
N LEU A 169 -11.80 0.20 -12.77
CA LEU A 169 -12.20 -1.21 -12.64
C LEU A 169 -12.56 -1.85 -14.00
N GLN A 170 -12.60 -1.05 -15.07
CA GLN A 170 -12.91 -1.53 -16.42
C GLN A 170 -11.93 -2.58 -16.97
N PRO A 171 -10.61 -2.56 -16.68
CA PRO A 171 -9.67 -3.56 -17.21
C PRO A 171 -9.99 -4.99 -16.76
N TYR A 172 -10.69 -5.15 -15.64
CA TYR A 172 -11.01 -6.47 -15.09
C TYR A 172 -12.23 -7.13 -15.73
N MET A 173 -12.97 -6.43 -16.60
CA MET A 173 -14.10 -7.01 -17.33
C MET A 173 -13.67 -8.21 -18.17
N GLY A 174 -14.31 -9.36 -17.96
CA GLY A 174 -13.99 -10.59 -18.68
C GLY A 174 -12.67 -11.26 -18.28
N MET A 175 -11.98 -10.79 -17.24
CA MET A 175 -10.85 -11.50 -16.66
C MET A 175 -11.35 -12.58 -15.68
N GLU A 176 -10.60 -13.68 -15.58
CA GLU A 176 -10.78 -14.65 -14.51
C GLU A 176 -10.04 -14.17 -13.26
N ILE A 177 -10.76 -14.07 -12.15
CA ILE A 177 -10.23 -13.65 -10.86
C ILE A 177 -10.30 -14.82 -9.89
N GLU A 178 -9.19 -15.04 -9.20
CA GLU A 178 -9.09 -15.92 -8.03
C GLU A 178 -9.42 -15.13 -6.78
N ALA A 179 -10.41 -15.58 -6.01
CA ALA A 179 -10.82 -14.94 -4.78
C ALA A 179 -11.27 -15.97 -3.73
N LYS A 180 -11.15 -15.58 -2.47
CA LYS A 180 -11.62 -16.35 -1.32
C LYS A 180 -13.02 -15.90 -0.93
N ILE A 181 -13.85 -16.84 -0.48
CA ILE A 181 -15.20 -16.57 -0.03
C ILE A 181 -15.17 -16.05 1.41
N ILE A 182 -15.66 -14.84 1.65
CA ILE A 182 -15.83 -14.31 3.02
C ILE A 182 -17.22 -14.68 3.53
N GLU A 183 -18.24 -14.28 2.78
CA GLU A 183 -19.62 -14.31 3.23
C GLU A 183 -20.52 -15.00 2.20
N LEU A 184 -21.52 -15.73 2.70
CA LEU A 184 -22.49 -16.46 1.90
C LEU A 184 -23.89 -16.00 2.31
N ASP A 185 -24.61 -15.39 1.37
CA ASP A 185 -25.94 -14.85 1.61
C ASP A 185 -27.01 -15.79 1.04
N LYS A 186 -27.58 -16.66 1.90
CA LYS A 186 -28.56 -17.69 1.51
C LYS A 186 -29.85 -17.13 0.89
N ASN A 187 -30.22 -15.89 1.26
CA ASN A 187 -31.49 -15.29 0.83
C ASN A 187 -31.43 -14.69 -0.58
N ARG A 188 -30.23 -14.28 -1.03
CA ARG A 188 -30.05 -13.58 -2.30
C ARG A 188 -29.22 -14.37 -3.32
N ASN A 189 -28.76 -15.58 -2.95
CA ASN A 189 -27.86 -16.40 -3.75
C ASN A 189 -26.60 -15.63 -4.20
N ASN A 190 -26.15 -14.71 -3.33
CA ASN A 190 -24.97 -13.89 -3.57
C ASN A 190 -23.86 -14.34 -2.63
N VAL A 191 -22.63 -14.30 -3.14
CA VAL A 191 -21.42 -14.65 -2.38
C VAL A 191 -20.52 -13.44 -2.33
N VAL A 192 -20.02 -13.04 -1.16
CA VAL A 192 -19.03 -11.95 -1.07
C VAL A 192 -17.64 -12.55 -1.13
N LEU A 193 -16.88 -12.11 -2.13
CA LEU A 193 -15.53 -12.55 -2.41
C LEU A 193 -14.51 -11.50 -1.96
N SER A 194 -13.31 -11.95 -1.62
CA SER A 194 -12.14 -11.09 -1.40
C SER A 194 -10.91 -11.69 -2.03
N ARG A 195 -10.22 -10.87 -2.84
CA ARG A 195 -8.91 -11.20 -3.39
C ARG A 195 -7.78 -10.86 -2.42
N ARG A 196 -8.02 -9.91 -1.50
CA ARG A 196 -7.02 -9.42 -0.54
C ARG A 196 -6.46 -10.52 0.37
N SER A 197 -7.30 -11.46 0.80
CA SER A 197 -6.88 -12.52 1.74
C SER A 197 -5.80 -13.43 1.18
N TRP A 198 -5.77 -13.65 -0.14
CA TRP A 198 -4.71 -14.41 -0.80
C TRP A 198 -3.39 -13.63 -0.93
N LEU A 199 -3.50 -12.33 -1.25
CA LEU A 199 -2.34 -11.43 -1.31
C LEU A 199 -1.69 -11.28 0.07
N GLU A 200 -2.50 -11.22 1.13
CA GLU A 200 -2.02 -11.12 2.51
C GLU A 200 -1.25 -12.37 2.95
N GLU A 201 -1.74 -13.58 2.63
CA GLU A 201 -1.12 -14.86 3.01
C GLU A 201 0.20 -15.10 2.27
N THR A 202 0.21 -14.93 0.94
CA THR A 202 1.44 -15.07 0.12
C THR A 202 2.50 -14.06 0.53
N GLN A 203 2.09 -12.83 0.84
CA GLN A 203 3.04 -11.85 1.38
C GLN A 203 3.41 -12.09 2.83
N LYS A 204 2.63 -12.83 3.62
CA LYS A 204 3.00 -13.11 5.02
C LYS A 204 4.20 -14.06 5.08
N GLU A 205 4.21 -15.10 4.26
CA GLU A 205 5.37 -16.00 4.12
C GLU A 205 6.61 -15.23 3.65
N GLN A 206 6.46 -14.37 2.63
CA GLN A 206 7.55 -13.51 2.17
C GLN A 206 8.00 -12.49 3.22
N ARG A 207 7.09 -11.95 4.03
CA ARG A 207 7.38 -10.99 5.10
C ARG A 207 8.13 -11.63 6.26
N GLU A 208 7.73 -12.84 6.67
CA GLU A 208 8.41 -13.59 7.74
C GLU A 208 9.85 -13.93 7.31
N GLU A 209 10.05 -14.42 6.09
CA GLU A 209 11.41 -14.63 5.55
C GLU A 209 12.22 -13.33 5.46
N PHE A 210 11.58 -12.21 5.10
CA PHE A 210 12.25 -10.92 4.98
C PHE A 210 12.68 -10.35 6.33
N LEU A 211 11.85 -10.52 7.38
CA LEU A 211 12.15 -10.12 8.75
C LEU A 211 13.34 -10.90 9.34
N ASP A 212 13.44 -12.21 9.04
CA ASP A 212 14.54 -13.04 9.52
C ASP A 212 15.89 -12.70 8.85
N LEU A 213 15.84 -12.18 7.62
CA LEU A 213 17.05 -11.79 6.87
C LEU A 213 17.59 -10.42 7.28
N LEU A 214 16.73 -9.53 7.77
CA LEU A 214 17.07 -8.13 8.01
C LEU A 214 17.77 -7.90 9.34
N LYS A 215 18.94 -7.25 9.28
CA LYS A 215 19.68 -6.82 10.47
C LYS A 215 19.63 -5.30 10.62
N PRO A 216 19.53 -4.78 11.86
CA PRO A 216 19.76 -3.36 12.13
C PRO A 216 21.14 -2.93 11.62
N GLY A 217 21.19 -1.81 10.90
CA GLY A 217 22.39 -1.22 10.27
C GLY A 217 22.61 -1.61 8.81
N GLU A 218 21.75 -2.42 8.20
CA GLU A 218 21.85 -2.73 6.77
C GLU A 218 21.32 -1.58 5.91
N ARG A 219 22.07 -1.26 4.84
CA ARG A 219 21.65 -0.28 3.82
C ARG A 219 20.91 -0.99 2.68
N ARG A 220 19.74 -0.48 2.34
CA ARG A 220 18.86 -1.05 1.31
C ARG A 220 18.28 0.04 0.42
N LYS A 221 17.99 -0.34 -0.81
CA LYS A 221 17.20 0.46 -1.74
C LYS A 221 15.73 0.20 -1.51
N GLY A 222 14.94 1.26 -1.49
CA GLY A 222 13.49 1.18 -1.38
C GLY A 222 12.79 2.27 -2.18
N VAL A 223 11.53 2.03 -2.48
CA VAL A 223 10.69 2.95 -3.26
C VAL A 223 9.68 3.61 -2.35
N ILE A 224 9.53 4.92 -2.44
CA ILE A 224 8.61 5.66 -1.58
C ILE A 224 7.17 5.37 -1.97
N SER A 225 6.43 4.67 -1.11
CA SER A 225 5.05 4.26 -1.39
C SER A 225 4.04 5.35 -1.05
N SER A 226 4.25 6.06 0.07
CA SER A 226 3.39 7.16 0.49
C SER A 226 4.09 8.12 1.44
N VAL A 227 3.68 9.40 1.40
CA VAL A 227 4.22 10.45 2.27
C VAL A 227 3.10 10.95 3.18
N VAL A 228 3.38 11.08 4.48
CA VAL A 228 2.48 11.61 5.51
C VAL A 228 3.15 12.74 6.27
N ASN A 229 2.39 13.55 7.01
CA ASN A 229 2.95 14.75 7.68
C ASN A 229 4.04 14.44 8.72
N PHE A 230 4.06 13.21 9.26
CA PHE A 230 5.03 12.79 10.28
C PHE A 230 6.12 11.84 9.76
N GLY A 231 6.11 11.53 8.45
CA GLY A 231 7.12 10.64 7.87
C GLY A 231 6.85 10.20 6.43
N ALA A 232 7.69 9.30 5.93
CA ALA A 232 7.54 8.68 4.62
C ALA A 232 7.56 7.15 4.75
N PHE A 233 6.69 6.47 4.01
CA PHE A 233 6.67 5.02 3.89
C PHE A 233 7.48 4.60 2.67
N VAL A 234 8.39 3.67 2.88
CA VAL A 234 9.29 3.14 1.85
C VAL A 234 9.10 1.64 1.76
N ASP A 235 8.77 1.18 0.56
CA ASP A 235 8.66 -0.23 0.21
C ASP A 235 10.07 -0.77 -0.09
N LEU A 236 10.52 -1.74 0.73
CA LEU A 236 11.82 -2.41 0.58
C LEU A 236 11.76 -3.67 -0.29
N GLY A 237 10.63 -3.94 -0.94
CA GLY A 237 10.40 -5.13 -1.76
C GLY A 237 10.03 -6.37 -0.95
N GLY A 238 9.40 -6.18 0.21
CA GLY A 238 8.97 -7.27 1.10
C GLY A 238 8.18 -6.76 2.31
N MET A 239 8.60 -5.63 2.88
CA MET A 239 7.86 -4.94 3.94
C MET A 239 8.01 -3.41 3.82
N ASP A 240 7.00 -2.70 4.30
CA ASP A 240 7.01 -1.24 4.39
C ASP A 240 7.84 -0.79 5.61
N GLY A 241 8.82 0.07 5.39
CA GLY A 241 9.54 0.78 6.43
C GLY A 241 9.07 2.22 6.57
N LEU A 242 9.15 2.76 7.78
CA LEU A 242 8.78 4.14 8.09
C LEU A 242 10.03 4.98 8.36
N ILE A 243 10.16 6.08 7.64
CA ILE A 243 11.15 7.13 7.91
C ILE A 243 10.45 8.27 8.66
N HIS A 244 10.94 8.62 9.85
CA HIS A 244 10.42 9.76 10.59
C HIS A 244 10.82 11.08 9.93
N VAL A 245 10.05 12.17 10.09
CA VAL A 245 10.44 13.51 9.57
C VAL A 245 11.83 13.95 10.00
N SER A 246 12.23 13.56 11.21
CA SER A 246 13.55 13.84 11.75
C SER A 246 14.65 12.98 11.14
N GLU A 247 14.34 11.93 10.40
CA GLU A 247 15.29 11.00 9.77
C GLU A 247 15.35 11.15 8.24
N LEU A 248 14.55 12.07 7.67
CA LEU A 248 14.49 12.37 6.24
C LEU A 248 15.67 13.25 5.78
N SER A 249 16.04 14.25 6.57
CA SER A 249 17.17 15.15 6.24
C SER A 249 17.75 15.79 7.49
N TRP A 250 19.03 16.15 7.42
CA TRP A 250 19.74 16.95 8.43
C TRP A 250 19.20 18.38 8.55
N LYS A 251 18.53 18.87 7.51
CA LYS A 251 17.86 20.18 7.51
C LYS A 251 16.48 20.06 8.16
N HIS A 252 16.00 21.14 8.79
CA HIS A 252 14.64 21.16 9.33
C HIS A 252 13.63 21.20 8.17
N VAL A 253 12.94 20.08 7.94
CA VAL A 253 11.96 19.96 6.85
C VAL A 253 10.56 20.13 7.42
N SER A 254 9.87 21.20 7.01
CA SER A 254 8.48 21.46 7.43
C SER A 254 7.48 20.53 6.76
N HIS A 255 7.76 20.12 5.50
CA HIS A 255 6.93 19.16 4.76
C HIS A 255 7.81 18.10 4.07
N PRO A 256 7.64 16.81 4.40
CA PRO A 256 8.44 15.73 3.81
C PRO A 256 8.27 15.63 2.28
N SER A 257 7.16 16.13 1.72
CA SER A 257 6.90 16.18 0.27
C SER A 257 7.87 17.07 -0.52
N ASP A 258 8.59 17.98 0.14
CA ASP A 258 9.57 18.85 -0.53
C ASP A 258 10.92 18.14 -0.76
N VAL A 259 11.18 17.08 0.00
CA VAL A 259 12.44 16.31 -0.04
C VAL A 259 12.27 15.00 -0.79
N VAL A 260 11.09 14.39 -0.71
CA VAL A 260 10.84 13.09 -1.31
C VAL A 260 9.52 13.05 -2.10
N THR A 261 9.57 12.44 -3.28
CA THR A 261 8.40 12.23 -4.14
C THR A 261 7.91 10.79 -4.07
N ILE A 262 6.59 10.58 -4.15
CA ILE A 262 6.00 9.24 -4.23
C ILE A 262 6.52 8.54 -5.49
N GLY A 263 7.09 7.34 -5.32
CA GLY A 263 7.67 6.52 -6.38
C GLY A 263 9.16 6.73 -6.61
N ASP A 264 9.82 7.60 -5.83
CA ASP A 264 11.27 7.79 -5.92
C ASP A 264 12.05 6.62 -5.29
N GLU A 265 13.22 6.31 -5.85
CA GLU A 265 14.13 5.28 -5.35
C GLU A 265 15.15 5.91 -4.39
N VAL A 266 15.15 5.45 -3.14
CA VAL A 266 16.02 5.99 -2.09
C VAL A 266 16.84 4.90 -1.40
N ASP A 267 18.09 5.24 -1.06
CA ASP A 267 18.99 4.40 -0.26
C ASP A 267 18.82 4.71 1.24
N VAL A 268 18.24 3.76 1.96
CA VAL A 268 17.84 3.87 3.38
C VAL A 268 18.61 2.90 4.25
N GLU A 269 18.92 3.29 5.48
CA GLU A 269 19.52 2.43 6.49
C GLU A 269 18.49 2.00 7.54
N VAL A 270 18.57 0.75 7.97
CA VAL A 270 17.68 0.17 8.97
C VAL A 270 18.17 0.55 10.37
N LEU A 271 17.40 1.34 11.10
CA LEU A 271 17.74 1.69 12.49
C LEU A 271 17.26 0.61 13.46
N GLU A 272 15.99 0.24 13.35
CA GLU A 272 15.32 -0.64 14.29
C GLU A 272 14.29 -1.50 13.57
N VAL A 273 14.15 -2.76 14.00
CA VAL A 273 13.18 -3.72 13.48
C VAL A 273 12.31 -4.18 14.64
N ASP A 274 11.02 -3.85 14.58
CA ASP A 274 9.99 -4.27 15.54
C ASP A 274 9.29 -5.52 14.97
N LEU A 275 9.67 -6.69 15.50
CA LEU A 275 9.16 -8.01 15.11
C LEU A 275 7.70 -8.22 15.58
N ASP A 276 7.30 -7.62 16.70
CA ASP A 276 5.96 -7.80 17.27
C ASP A 276 4.90 -7.06 16.46
N ARG A 277 5.28 -5.91 15.88
CA ARG A 277 4.36 -5.04 15.15
C ARG A 277 4.65 -5.00 13.66
N GLU A 278 5.57 -5.85 13.17
CA GLU A 278 5.97 -5.98 11.77
C GLU A 278 6.32 -4.60 11.16
N ARG A 279 7.15 -3.81 11.84
CA ARG A 279 7.56 -2.47 11.37
C ARG A 279 9.06 -2.31 11.37
N ILE A 280 9.58 -1.66 10.34
CA ILE A 280 10.99 -1.23 10.27
C ILE A 280 11.06 0.28 10.36
N SER A 281 11.94 0.78 11.23
CA SER A 281 12.33 2.19 11.27
C SER A 281 13.55 2.40 10.39
N LEU A 282 13.41 3.29 9.41
CA LEU A 282 14.42 3.60 8.42
C LEU A 282 14.94 5.02 8.58
N SER A 283 16.17 5.25 8.14
CA SER A 283 16.79 6.57 8.09
C SER A 283 17.45 6.83 6.73
N LEU A 284 17.23 8.05 6.21
CA LEU A 284 17.98 8.59 5.08
C LEU A 284 19.24 9.34 5.52
N LYS A 285 19.29 9.73 6.81
CA LYS A 285 20.42 10.48 7.38
C LYS A 285 21.69 9.65 7.47
N ALA A 286 21.58 8.38 7.84
CA ALA A 286 22.76 7.51 8.01
C ALA A 286 23.53 7.27 6.71
N THR A 287 22.89 7.47 5.55
CA THR A 287 23.52 7.43 4.23
C THR A 287 24.17 8.78 3.85
N GLN A 288 23.73 9.90 4.43
CA GLN A 288 24.26 11.24 4.17
C GLN A 288 25.43 11.53 5.11
N GLN A 289 26.49 12.18 4.60
CA GLN A 289 27.64 12.56 5.43
C GLN A 289 27.20 13.59 6.48
N ASP A 290 27.65 13.41 7.73
CA ASP A 290 27.38 14.35 8.81
C ASP A 290 28.03 15.70 8.47
N PRO A 291 27.29 16.82 8.40
CA PRO A 291 27.87 18.13 8.11
C PRO A 291 28.90 18.57 9.17
N TRP A 292 28.82 18.02 10.38
CA TRP A 292 29.81 18.22 11.46
C TRP A 292 31.13 17.50 11.18
N GLN A 293 31.06 16.35 10.51
CA GLN A 293 32.24 15.58 10.13
C GLN A 293 32.93 16.25 8.93
N GLU A 294 32.16 16.71 7.93
CA GLU A 294 32.70 17.55 6.85
C GLU A 294 33.33 18.84 7.37
N PHE A 295 32.71 19.50 8.35
CA PHE A 295 33.27 20.70 8.96
C PHE A 295 34.57 20.44 9.73
N ALA A 296 34.64 19.34 10.48
CA ALA A 296 35.86 18.97 11.21
C ALA A 296 37.00 18.50 10.29
N ASP A 297 36.68 17.91 9.14
CA ASP A 297 37.66 17.51 8.13
C ASP A 297 38.15 18.72 7.31
N THR A 298 37.27 19.70 7.05
CA THR A 298 37.57 20.90 6.26
C THR A 298 38.29 21.98 7.07
N HIS A 299 37.89 22.19 8.32
CA HIS A 299 38.41 23.30 9.13
C HIS A 299 39.29 22.83 10.29
N ARG A 300 40.43 23.50 10.47
CA ARG A 300 41.38 23.20 11.56
C ARG A 300 41.17 24.12 12.75
N VAL A 301 41.43 23.60 13.95
CA VAL A 301 41.47 24.43 15.17
C VAL A 301 42.53 25.53 15.00
N GLY A 302 42.11 26.78 15.22
CA GLY A 302 42.90 27.99 15.00
C GLY A 302 42.67 28.70 13.67
N GLU A 303 41.76 28.20 12.83
CA GLU A 303 41.39 28.83 11.56
C GLU A 303 40.44 30.02 11.78
N LEU A 304 40.59 31.03 10.92
CA LEU A 304 39.71 32.19 10.82
C LEU A 304 38.55 31.87 9.89
N VAL A 305 37.35 31.88 10.43
CA VAL A 305 36.11 31.61 9.70
C VAL A 305 35.18 32.81 9.80
N TYR A 306 34.43 33.06 8.74
CA TYR A 306 33.42 34.10 8.71
C TYR A 306 32.10 33.54 9.24
N GLY A 307 31.43 34.28 10.13
CA GLY A 307 30.19 33.83 10.73
C GLY A 307 29.22 34.95 11.04
N ARG A 308 27.93 34.62 11.01
CA ARG A 308 26.82 35.54 11.28
C ARG A 308 26.25 35.31 12.67
N VAL A 309 26.08 36.37 13.46
CA VAL A 309 25.44 36.30 14.77
C VAL A 309 23.96 35.94 14.62
N THR A 310 23.53 34.79 15.13
CA THR A 310 22.11 34.39 15.11
C THR A 310 21.40 34.75 16.40
N LYS A 311 22.03 34.49 17.56
CA LYS A 311 21.38 34.66 18.86
C LYS A 311 22.35 35.14 19.93
N LEU A 312 21.92 36.13 20.70
CA LEU A 312 22.66 36.61 21.86
C LEU A 312 22.10 35.99 23.14
N VAL A 313 22.98 35.58 24.05
CA VAL A 313 22.64 35.11 25.39
C VAL A 313 23.53 35.82 26.42
N PRO A 314 23.09 36.03 27.69
CA PRO A 314 23.88 36.81 28.65
C PRO A 314 25.32 36.30 28.89
N PHE A 315 25.61 35.03 28.60
CA PHE A 315 26.92 34.41 28.76
C PHE A 315 27.72 34.27 27.45
N GLY A 316 27.17 34.68 26.30
CA GLY A 316 27.84 34.55 25.00
C GLY A 316 27.01 34.91 23.77
N SER A 317 27.60 34.72 22.59
CA SER A 317 26.94 34.93 21.30
C SER A 317 26.99 33.64 20.48
N PHE A 318 25.85 33.23 19.92
CA PHE A 318 25.77 32.16 18.93
C PHE A 318 26.03 32.75 17.55
N ILE A 319 27.08 32.26 16.92
CA ILE A 319 27.50 32.66 15.59
C ILE A 319 27.39 31.43 14.70
N GLN A 320 26.57 31.57 13.66
CA GLN A 320 26.45 30.57 12.62
C GLN A 320 27.65 30.66 11.68
N VAL A 321 28.39 29.57 11.55
CA VAL A 321 29.55 29.40 10.68
C VAL A 321 29.24 28.29 9.68
N GLY A 322 29.58 28.49 8.39
CA GLY A 322 29.36 27.48 7.35
C GLY A 322 27.90 27.04 7.17
N ASP A 323 27.68 25.77 6.84
CA ASP A 323 26.36 25.17 6.52
C ASP A 323 25.44 24.96 7.74
N ASN A 324 25.06 26.06 8.41
CA ASN A 324 24.18 26.08 9.60
C ASN A 324 24.78 25.44 10.86
N ILE A 325 26.09 25.49 11.02
CA ILE A 325 26.76 25.05 12.24
C ILE A 325 26.82 26.23 13.21
N GLU A 326 26.37 26.03 14.45
CA GLU A 326 26.38 27.07 15.48
C GLU A 326 27.62 26.94 16.37
N GLY A 327 28.40 28.02 16.44
CA GLY A 327 29.48 28.16 17.40
C GLY A 327 29.13 29.18 18.48
N LEU A 328 29.64 28.95 19.69
CA LEU A 328 29.45 29.83 20.83
C LEU A 328 30.71 30.64 21.09
N VAL A 329 30.56 31.96 21.12
CA VAL A 329 31.57 32.89 21.62
C VAL A 329 31.23 33.24 23.06
N HIS A 330 32.13 32.95 24.00
CA HIS A 330 31.97 33.38 25.38
C HIS A 330 32.18 34.89 25.52
N ILE A 331 31.52 35.53 26.51
CA ILE A 331 31.72 36.96 26.80
C ILE A 331 33.18 37.38 26.99
N SER A 332 34.01 36.47 27.51
CA SER A 332 35.45 36.69 27.71
C SER A 332 36.28 36.66 26.42
N GLU A 333 35.73 36.11 25.33
CA GLU A 333 36.37 35.95 24.03
C GLU A 333 35.82 36.94 22.98
N MET A 334 34.89 37.82 23.38
CA MET A 334 34.31 38.86 22.50
C MET A 334 35.16 40.14 22.46
N SER A 335 35.84 40.52 23.53
CA SER A 335 36.64 41.75 23.59
C SER A 335 37.75 41.68 24.64
N ASN A 336 38.77 42.55 24.50
CA ASN A 336 39.87 42.70 25.47
C ASN A 336 39.45 43.43 26.75
N HIS A 337 38.29 44.10 26.74
CA HIS A 337 37.71 44.76 27.91
C HIS A 337 36.64 43.88 28.57
N HIS A 338 36.43 44.04 29.88
CA HIS A 338 35.35 43.34 30.56
C HIS A 338 34.01 43.91 30.07
N VAL A 339 33.20 43.05 29.47
CA VAL A 339 31.88 43.42 28.94
C VAL A 339 30.84 42.64 29.72
N ASP A 340 29.91 43.36 30.35
CA ASP A 340 28.83 42.77 31.15
C ASP A 340 27.67 42.25 30.27
N LEU A 341 27.49 42.80 29.06
CA LEU A 341 26.45 42.37 28.11
C LEU A 341 26.97 42.24 26.66
N PRO A 342 26.73 41.10 25.97
CA PRO A 342 27.08 40.87 24.56
C PRO A 342 26.56 41.94 23.59
N GLU A 343 25.37 42.46 23.87
CA GLU A 343 24.64 43.42 23.01
C GLU A 343 25.38 44.75 22.82
N GLN A 344 26.35 45.04 23.69
CA GLN A 344 27.16 46.25 23.57
C GLN A 344 28.26 46.14 22.51
N VAL A 345 28.60 44.92 22.09
CA VAL A 345 29.74 44.64 21.20
C VAL A 345 29.28 44.11 19.86
N VAL A 346 28.23 43.29 19.82
CA VAL A 346 27.76 42.63 18.61
C VAL A 346 26.26 42.76 18.45
N THR A 347 25.82 43.03 17.22
CA THR A 347 24.39 43.12 16.87
C THR A 347 23.89 41.77 16.35
N PRO A 348 22.65 41.34 16.68
CA PRO A 348 22.05 40.17 16.01
C PRO A 348 22.01 40.38 14.50
N GLY A 349 22.53 39.41 13.75
CA GLY A 349 22.63 39.46 12.29
C GLY A 349 23.91 40.08 11.73
N GLU A 350 24.79 40.60 12.58
CA GLU A 350 26.11 41.10 12.19
C GLU A 350 27.04 39.95 11.78
N GLU A 351 27.91 40.20 10.81
CA GLU A 351 28.83 39.21 10.28
C GLU A 351 30.27 39.57 10.67
N LEU A 352 30.96 38.65 11.31
CA LEU A 352 32.24 38.88 11.96
C LEU A 352 33.23 37.74 11.66
N TRP A 353 34.51 38.10 11.66
CA TRP A 353 35.60 37.13 11.61
C TRP A 353 35.80 36.54 13.00
N VAL A 354 35.75 35.21 13.08
CA VAL A 354 35.91 34.47 14.32
C VAL A 354 36.89 33.35 14.15
N LYS A 355 37.67 33.07 15.20
CA LYS A 355 38.65 31.99 15.19
C LYS A 355 38.11 30.78 15.93
N ILE A 356 38.29 29.60 15.36
CA ILE A 356 37.93 28.33 16.01
C ILE A 356 38.94 28.02 17.10
N ILE A 357 38.53 28.01 18.37
CA ILE A 357 39.39 27.63 19.50
C ILE A 357 39.33 26.13 19.76
N ASP A 358 38.12 25.56 19.69
CA ASP A 358 37.88 24.18 20.05
C ASP A 358 36.63 23.65 19.33
N VAL A 359 36.68 22.39 18.91
CA VAL A 359 35.59 21.68 18.23
C VAL A 359 35.30 20.40 19.00
N ASP A 360 34.15 20.36 19.65
CA ASP A 360 33.66 19.17 20.36
C ASP A 360 32.64 18.44 19.46
N LEU A 361 33.11 17.36 18.83
CA LEU A 361 32.30 16.49 17.96
C LEU A 361 31.22 15.70 18.73
N GLU A 362 31.47 15.36 20.00
CA GLU A 362 30.53 14.57 20.81
C GLU A 362 29.31 15.42 21.22
N LYS A 363 29.55 16.68 21.57
CA LYS A 363 28.50 17.62 21.97
C LYS A 363 27.98 18.47 20.82
N ARG A 364 28.54 18.35 19.62
CA ARG A 364 28.23 19.18 18.45
C ARG A 364 28.29 20.67 18.83
N ARG A 365 29.43 21.09 19.38
CA ARG A 365 29.65 22.47 19.84
C ARG A 365 31.01 22.97 19.38
N ILE A 366 31.05 24.21 18.90
CA ILE A 366 32.29 24.89 18.54
C ILE A 366 32.46 26.10 19.46
N SER A 367 33.65 26.25 20.04
CA SER A 367 34.01 27.45 20.78
C SER A 367 34.75 28.40 19.85
N LEU A 368 34.20 29.59 19.67
CA LEU A 368 34.71 30.62 18.77
C LEU A 368 35.25 31.82 19.58
N SER A 369 36.19 32.57 19.01
CA SER A 369 36.72 33.80 19.61
C SER A 369 36.90 34.91 18.60
N VAL A 370 36.38 36.09 18.94
CA VAL A 370 36.56 37.34 18.19
C VAL A 370 37.90 37.99 18.56
N LYS A 371 38.29 37.87 19.83
CA LYS A 371 39.57 38.41 20.35
C LYS A 371 40.78 37.85 19.60
N GLN A 372 40.83 36.52 19.43
CA GLN A 372 41.96 35.88 18.75
C GLN A 372 41.94 36.07 17.22
N ALA A 373 40.81 36.50 16.65
CA ALA A 373 40.74 36.90 15.25
C ALA A 373 41.42 38.25 15.01
N ALA A 374 41.29 39.19 15.96
CA ALA A 374 41.91 40.51 15.90
C ALA A 374 43.45 40.50 16.12
N GLU A 375 43.99 39.46 16.78
CA GLU A 375 45.44 39.35 17.08
C GLU A 375 46.28 38.70 15.95
N GLY A 376 45.68 38.47 14.78
CA GLY A 376 46.40 38.01 13.59
C GLY A 376 46.39 36.49 13.41
N GLY A 377 45.80 36.06 12.30
CA GLY A 377 45.90 34.71 11.77
C GLY A 377 45.95 34.78 10.24
N ILE A 378 46.74 33.90 9.65
CA ILE A 378 46.86 33.68 8.21
C ILE A 378 45.46 33.43 7.62
N VAL A 379 45.09 34.27 6.65
CA VAL A 379 43.89 34.12 5.82
C VAL A 379 44.02 32.82 5.01
N ALA A 380 42.95 32.03 4.92
CA ALA A 380 42.91 30.84 4.08
C ALA A 380 43.14 31.22 2.60
N GLU A 381 43.96 30.45 1.89
CA GLU A 381 44.32 30.67 0.47
C GLU A 381 43.09 30.68 -0.46
N GLU A 382 42.01 29.97 -0.09
CA GLU A 382 40.80 29.82 -0.91
C GLU A 382 39.90 31.07 -0.99
N TYR A 383 40.11 32.06 -0.10
CA TYR A 383 39.33 33.31 -0.11
C TYR A 383 40.09 34.52 -0.70
N GLN A 384 41.34 34.35 -1.12
CA GLN A 384 42.10 35.40 -1.82
C GLN A 384 41.63 35.57 -3.28
N GLU A 385 41.03 34.55 -3.90
CA GLU A 385 40.64 34.62 -5.30
C GLU A 385 39.32 35.38 -5.55
N HIS A 386 38.49 35.61 -4.52
CA HIS A 386 37.16 36.20 -4.70
C HIS A 386 37.08 37.72 -4.56
N PHE A 387 38.10 38.38 -3.99
CA PHE A 387 38.13 39.83 -3.85
C PHE A 387 39.54 40.35 -4.14
N GLY A 388 39.70 40.91 -5.35
CA GLY A 388 40.95 41.37 -5.90
C GLY A 388 41.72 42.36 -5.02
N GLU A 389 43.03 42.37 -5.26
CA GLU A 389 44.02 43.26 -4.67
C GLU A 389 43.57 44.73 -4.63
N GLN A 390 44.07 45.45 -3.61
CA GLN A 390 44.09 46.91 -3.40
C GLN A 390 43.00 47.50 -2.48
N ASN A 391 43.31 47.60 -1.18
CA ASN A 391 43.29 48.86 -0.40
C ASN A 391 43.77 48.60 1.05
N TYR A 392 45.09 48.47 1.20
CA TYR A 392 45.77 48.48 2.50
C TYR A 392 46.93 49.48 2.42
N ASP A 393 47.11 50.28 3.46
CA ASP A 393 48.35 51.05 3.68
C ASP A 393 49.51 50.08 4.00
N THR A 394 50.75 50.50 3.74
CA THR A 394 52.01 49.86 4.16
C THR A 394 52.11 49.43 5.65
N GLU A 395 51.24 49.91 6.54
CA GLU A 395 51.10 49.44 7.93
C GLU A 395 49.92 48.47 8.16
N GLY A 396 49.22 48.02 7.11
CA GLY A 396 48.23 46.94 7.18
C GLY A 396 46.84 47.35 7.67
N ASN A 397 46.54 48.64 7.76
CA ASN A 397 45.19 49.12 8.08
C ASN A 397 44.30 49.14 6.83
N TYR A 398 43.08 48.62 6.98
CA TYR A 398 42.03 48.70 5.97
C TYR A 398 41.52 50.13 5.86
N ILE A 399 41.75 50.77 4.71
CA ILE A 399 41.13 52.05 4.37
C ILE A 399 39.91 51.68 3.53
N GLY A 400 38.71 51.98 4.04
CA GLY A 400 37.45 51.67 3.38
C GLY A 400 37.38 52.18 1.93
N PRO A 401 36.38 51.75 1.15
CA PRO A 401 36.33 52.05 -0.28
C PRO A 401 36.36 53.57 -0.48
N ALA A 402 37.36 54.06 -1.22
CA ALA A 402 37.34 55.40 -1.76
C ALA A 402 36.21 55.44 -2.80
N ILE A 403 35.03 55.84 -2.37
CA ILE A 403 33.95 56.16 -3.28
C ILE A 403 34.31 57.52 -3.89
N GLU A 404 34.85 57.52 -5.11
CA GLU A 404 34.83 58.72 -5.95
C GLU A 404 33.37 58.98 -6.35
N LEU A 405 32.64 59.70 -5.50
CA LEU A 405 31.35 60.30 -5.86
C LEU A 405 31.63 61.60 -6.61
N ASP A 406 30.94 61.79 -7.74
CA ASP A 406 30.88 63.08 -8.43
C ASP A 406 30.44 64.17 -7.42
N PRO A 407 31.05 65.37 -7.41
CA PRO A 407 30.78 66.40 -6.40
C PRO A 407 29.31 66.84 -6.30
N GLU A 408 28.53 66.68 -7.38
CA GLU A 408 27.08 66.94 -7.40
C GLU A 408 26.28 65.85 -6.65
N ALA A 409 26.67 64.57 -6.78
CA ALA A 409 25.95 63.47 -6.14
C ALA A 409 26.17 63.42 -4.62
N ALA A 410 27.31 63.90 -4.13
CA ALA A 410 27.59 64.01 -2.71
C ALA A 410 26.72 65.08 -2.02
N ALA A 411 26.51 66.22 -2.69
CA ALA A 411 25.66 67.29 -2.17
C ALA A 411 24.18 66.88 -2.11
N ASP A 412 23.70 66.17 -3.13
CA ASP A 412 22.33 65.64 -3.19
C ASP A 412 22.09 64.57 -2.10
N LEU A 413 23.09 63.73 -1.79
CA LEU A 413 22.98 62.72 -0.74
C LEU A 413 22.95 63.35 0.66
N GLU A 414 23.72 64.42 0.88
CA GLU A 414 23.81 65.13 2.16
C GLU A 414 22.55 65.98 2.42
N GLU A 415 21.96 66.59 1.38
CA GLU A 415 20.63 67.23 1.45
C GLU A 415 19.51 66.21 1.70
N ALA A 416 19.58 65.02 1.07
CA ALA A 416 18.61 63.95 1.30
C ALA A 416 18.68 63.39 2.73
N TRP A 417 19.89 63.18 3.27
CA TRP A 417 20.07 62.68 4.63
C TRP A 417 19.64 63.71 5.68
N SER A 418 20.00 64.98 5.49
CA SER A 418 19.62 66.05 6.42
C SER A 418 18.12 66.36 6.38
N ALA A 419 17.46 66.22 5.22
CA ALA A 419 16.00 66.26 5.13
C ALA A 419 15.33 65.07 5.85
N TYR A 420 15.92 63.88 5.75
CA TYR A 420 15.43 62.68 6.43
C TYR A 420 15.56 62.78 7.95
N GLU A 421 16.73 63.20 8.46
CA GLU A 421 16.97 63.42 9.89
C GLU A 421 16.04 64.50 10.47
N LYS A 422 15.79 65.57 9.72
CA LYS A 422 14.88 66.63 10.16
C LYS A 422 13.43 66.16 10.21
N SER A 423 13.02 65.31 9.25
CA SER A 423 11.68 64.71 9.27
C SER A 423 11.51 63.71 10.41
N GLU A 424 12.56 62.97 10.77
CA GLU A 424 12.51 62.06 11.91
C GLU A 424 12.51 62.81 13.23
N GLN A 425 13.30 63.87 13.37
CA GLN A 425 13.25 64.71 14.58
C GLN A 425 11.88 65.38 14.76
N GLU A 426 11.22 65.81 13.68
CA GLU A 426 9.86 66.35 13.76
C GLU A 426 8.81 65.28 14.09
N ARG A 427 8.97 64.03 13.60
CA ARG A 427 8.12 62.90 13.99
C ARG A 427 8.28 62.51 15.45
N LEU A 428 9.51 62.38 15.93
CA LEU A 428 9.82 62.07 17.32
C LEU A 428 9.37 63.18 18.28
N ALA A 429 9.46 64.45 17.87
CA ALA A 429 8.94 65.57 18.65
C ALA A 429 7.40 65.55 18.74
N ALA A 430 6.70 65.25 17.63
CA ALA A 430 5.24 65.15 17.60
C ALA A 430 4.70 63.94 18.40
N GLU A 431 5.42 62.81 18.41
CA GLU A 431 5.11 61.67 19.29
C GLU A 431 5.32 62.03 20.77
N SER A 432 6.34 62.84 21.10
CA SER A 432 6.60 63.25 22.48
C SER A 432 5.59 64.25 23.06
N GLU A 433 4.98 65.10 22.22
CA GLU A 433 3.91 66.02 22.67
C GLU A 433 2.56 65.31 22.84
N ALA A 434 2.27 64.26 22.04
CA ALA A 434 1.03 63.50 22.13
C ALA A 434 0.93 62.67 23.44
N ASP A 435 2.06 62.26 24.02
CA ASP A 435 2.12 61.50 25.27
C ASP A 435 2.00 62.37 26.55
N LEU A 436 1.95 63.70 26.42
CA LEU A 436 1.82 64.63 27.56
C LEU A 436 0.38 65.18 27.78
N GLU A 437 -0.59 64.80 26.95
CA GLU A 437 -1.99 65.27 27.06
C GLU A 437 -3.04 64.18 27.37
N ILE A 438 -2.64 63.00 27.86
CA ILE A 438 -3.55 61.94 28.36
C ILE A 438 -3.50 61.83 29.90
#